data_AF-A0A1D9GKA6-F1
#
_entry.id   AF-A0A1D9GKA6-F1
#
_cell.length_a   1.000
_cell.length_b   1.000
_cell.length_c   1.000
_cell.angle_alpha   90.00
_cell.angle_beta   90.00
_cell.angle_gamma   90.00
#
_symmetry.space_group_name_H-M   'P 1'
#
loop_
_entity.id
_entity.type
_entity.pdbx_description
1 polymer ?
#
loop_
_entity_poly.entity_id
_entity_poly.type
_entity_poly.pdbx_seq_one_letter_code
_entity_poly.pdbx_strand_id
1 'polypeptide(L)'
;MKMGIKFSRKPLVSAIVFSLLGVSQAASAATIDSVNEDNLAVPPVQGKTLVYTDTEGTGTFGWIDPVNDFGNLGLGIRVYNEPFTAQNTYDFAGCIMAQPDRQLLDPPQKNCQAPPDSGKRFKLKSTETNGPIDLVFNVSPGAEPKLYRVIGKLSNLTDGTNSVGGDLNAFRFETGFGVGNAFSASTADDGLSFGFDGADKLTIGNLGKFPGGLFGGSKVEGLPFFNTSVAEFIESGATASNQDTTETDTNVPSQYKDLFGDWRTLSSVPTGWFIDHDGNPANDSILLAWDDGAPGAADWQTFEKVFDPAVTVDHDGDAGTAEISAAEWDPNSGSFNPAVAGDVLPLVDTLGEEDPDNNVPDAISLVQSTASGLYDGTFNVLIDGEAVNIDAFADWANKPVTVIDADNSDALVATWNPDTELYDIAAAYVETYGSTLTLTEMLNISGPPDATTGLIRQPGYVQGPVEDLANVNINTTISVADTFTLNWPTCTSDGVDTNCTFTLRVTGLNDAVGVPAIPVPTPPEAPTPAGDGPIFGCSAGAPGSPFDPVLPGMVLMALGGLWARKRLSNA
;
A
#
# COMPACT_ATOMS: atom_id res chain seq x y z
N MET A 1 74.53 43.85 63.94
CA MET A 1 73.99 44.71 62.87
C MET A 1 73.08 43.85 62.00
N LYS A 2 71.78 44.19 61.93
CA LYS A 2 70.75 43.45 61.17
C LYS A 2 70.99 43.60 59.67
N MET A 3 70.77 42.54 58.90
CA MET A 3 70.14 42.65 57.58
C MET A 3 69.49 41.31 57.22
N GLY A 4 68.19 41.34 56.94
CA GLY A 4 67.40 40.16 56.59
C GLY A 4 66.97 40.20 55.13
N ILE A 5 66.60 39.04 54.59
CA ILE A 5 65.84 38.90 53.35
C ILE A 5 64.78 37.80 53.56
N LYS A 6 63.54 38.12 53.15
CA LYS A 6 62.31 37.31 53.25
C LYS A 6 62.29 36.21 52.19
N PHE A 7 61.84 35.01 52.56
CA PHE A 7 61.38 33.96 51.62
C PHE A 7 59.85 33.99 51.51
N SER A 8 59.35 34.00 50.28
CA SER A 8 57.93 33.95 49.92
C SER A 8 57.43 32.50 49.88
N ARG A 9 56.27 32.23 50.47
CA ARG A 9 55.56 30.94 50.46
C ARG A 9 54.61 30.87 49.25
N LYS A 10 54.62 29.76 48.51
CA LYS A 10 53.49 29.35 47.65
C LYS A 10 52.69 28.25 48.38
N PRO A 11 51.35 28.32 48.42
CA PRO A 11 50.54 27.30 49.07
C PRO A 11 50.39 26.05 48.19
N LEU A 12 50.39 24.88 48.83
CA LEU A 12 49.90 23.62 48.27
C LEU A 12 48.42 23.78 47.90
N VAL A 13 48.07 23.44 46.66
CA VAL A 13 46.69 23.20 46.25
C VAL A 13 46.47 21.70 46.21
N SER A 14 45.48 21.25 46.98
CA SER A 14 44.99 19.88 47.07
C SER A 14 44.70 19.27 45.71
N ALA A 15 45.23 18.07 45.46
CA ALA A 15 44.71 17.19 44.42
C ALA A 15 43.34 16.67 44.87
N ILE A 16 42.28 17.22 44.29
CA ILE A 16 40.95 16.61 44.33
C ILE A 16 41.00 15.47 43.30
N VAL A 17 41.07 14.24 43.80
CA VAL A 17 40.77 13.05 42.99
C VAL A 17 39.26 13.06 42.78
N PHE A 18 38.81 13.54 41.63
CA PHE A 18 37.47 13.21 41.13
C PHE A 18 37.53 11.74 40.70
N SER A 19 37.00 10.87 41.55
CA SER A 19 36.52 9.56 41.14
C SER A 19 35.41 9.77 40.11
N LEU A 20 35.79 9.76 38.82
CA LEU A 20 34.90 9.49 37.71
C LEU A 20 34.32 8.09 37.93
N LEU A 21 33.16 8.04 38.59
CA LEU A 21 32.22 6.94 38.39
C LEU A 21 31.83 7.02 36.91
N GLY A 22 32.54 6.26 36.09
CA GLY A 22 32.15 5.98 34.71
C GLY A 22 30.81 5.27 34.76
N VAL A 23 29.73 6.04 34.67
CA VAL A 23 28.48 5.52 34.14
C VAL A 23 28.82 5.21 32.69
N SER A 24 28.96 3.93 32.36
CA SER A 24 28.89 3.51 30.97
C SER A 24 27.61 4.13 30.42
N GLN A 25 27.72 5.07 29.48
CA GLN A 25 26.54 5.43 28.68
C GLN A 25 26.08 4.10 28.11
N ALA A 26 24.90 3.63 28.53
CA ALA A 26 24.29 2.51 27.86
C ALA A 26 24.16 2.97 26.41
N ALA A 27 24.85 2.30 25.49
CA ALA A 27 24.68 2.56 24.07
C ALA A 27 23.20 2.30 23.77
N SER A 28 22.41 3.37 23.63
CA SER A 28 21.08 3.26 23.07
C SER A 28 21.24 2.94 21.59
N ALA A 29 20.38 2.11 21.04
CA ALA A 29 20.36 1.83 19.62
C ALA A 29 19.47 2.88 18.91
N ALA A 30 19.89 3.38 17.74
CA ALA A 30 19.14 4.42 17.05
C ALA A 30 17.73 3.92 16.71
N THR A 31 16.70 4.72 16.97
CA THR A 31 15.30 4.26 16.88
C THR A 31 14.53 5.15 15.94
N ILE A 32 13.85 4.56 14.95
CA ILE A 32 12.87 5.28 14.16
C ILE A 32 11.61 5.37 15.02
N ASP A 33 11.24 6.57 15.43
CA ASP A 33 10.18 6.76 16.42
C ASP A 33 8.81 6.87 15.78
N SER A 34 8.72 7.65 14.70
CA SER A 34 7.46 8.02 14.06
C SER A 34 7.69 8.55 12.65
N VAL A 35 6.60 8.62 11.88
CA VAL A 35 6.54 9.42 10.66
C VAL A 35 6.52 10.89 11.08
N ASN A 36 7.37 11.71 10.48
CA ASN A 36 7.35 13.15 10.68
C ASN A 36 6.22 13.75 9.82
N GLU A 37 5.45 14.65 10.42
CA GLU A 37 4.24 15.21 9.83
C GLU A 37 4.47 16.61 9.22
N ASP A 38 5.68 17.17 9.31
CA ASP A 38 5.99 18.56 8.95
C ASP A 38 5.88 18.82 7.45
N ASN A 39 5.91 17.78 6.60
CA ASN A 39 5.64 17.88 5.17
C ASN A 39 4.41 17.07 4.73
N LEU A 40 3.50 16.75 5.66
CA LEU A 40 2.27 16.01 5.36
C LEU A 40 1.03 16.89 5.53
N ALA A 41 -0.01 16.59 4.75
CA ALA A 41 -1.34 17.13 5.00
C ALA A 41 -1.97 16.44 6.22
N VAL A 42 -1.91 17.10 7.38
CA VAL A 42 -2.49 16.62 8.63
C VAL A 42 -3.51 17.66 9.16
N PRO A 43 -4.81 17.30 9.28
CA PRO A 43 -5.41 16.03 8.88
C PRO A 43 -5.44 15.85 7.35
N PRO A 44 -5.70 14.63 6.86
CA PRO A 44 -5.86 14.35 5.43
C PRO A 44 -6.88 15.28 4.76
N VAL A 45 -6.61 15.68 3.53
CA VAL A 45 -7.44 16.60 2.74
C VAL A 45 -8.00 15.86 1.54
N GLN A 46 -9.31 15.95 1.31
CA GLN A 46 -9.99 15.25 0.19
C GLN A 46 -9.70 13.74 0.15
N GLY A 47 -9.63 13.10 1.31
CA GLY A 47 -9.33 11.67 1.41
C GLY A 47 -7.88 11.30 1.09
N LYS A 48 -6.94 12.24 1.15
CA LYS A 48 -5.52 12.02 0.83
C LYS A 48 -4.62 12.61 1.92
N THR A 49 -3.61 11.85 2.35
CA THR A 49 -2.45 12.42 3.05
C THR A 49 -1.46 12.89 1.99
N LEU A 50 -1.55 14.16 1.56
CA LEU A 50 -0.60 14.72 0.60
C LEU A 50 0.81 14.74 1.21
N VAL A 51 1.82 14.37 0.41
CA VAL A 51 3.23 14.49 0.78
C VAL A 51 3.80 15.70 0.05
N TYR A 52 4.05 16.77 0.79
CA TYR A 52 4.50 18.04 0.24
C TYR A 52 6.00 18.02 -0.06
N THR A 53 6.38 18.75 -1.11
CA THR A 53 7.78 18.96 -1.53
C THR A 53 8.53 19.94 -0.62
N ASP A 54 7.84 20.58 0.31
CA ASP A 54 8.39 21.48 1.32
C ASP A 54 7.51 21.45 2.58
N THR A 55 7.97 22.10 3.64
CA THR A 55 7.25 22.21 4.91
C THR A 55 6.23 23.35 4.92
N GLU A 56 6.10 24.13 3.84
CA GLU A 56 5.11 25.20 3.70
C GLU A 56 3.82 24.70 3.01
N GLY A 57 3.87 23.52 2.39
CA GLY A 57 2.74 22.89 1.70
C GLY A 57 2.50 23.42 0.29
N THR A 58 3.54 23.85 -0.43
CA THR A 58 3.36 24.59 -1.70
C THR A 58 3.04 23.70 -2.89
N GLY A 59 3.44 22.43 -2.86
CA GLY A 59 3.24 21.46 -3.93
C GLY A 59 3.50 20.03 -3.47
N THR A 60 3.08 19.07 -4.29
CA THR A 60 3.17 17.64 -3.99
C THR A 60 3.33 16.83 -5.28
N PHE A 61 4.06 15.72 -5.20
CA PHE A 61 4.23 14.74 -6.28
C PHE A 61 3.59 13.39 -5.97
N GLY A 62 2.86 13.31 -4.86
CA GLY A 62 2.21 12.09 -4.45
C GLY A 62 1.56 12.16 -3.08
N TRP A 63 0.83 11.10 -2.75
CA TRP A 63 0.04 11.04 -1.53
C TRP A 63 -0.07 9.62 -1.00
N ILE A 64 -0.43 9.50 0.27
CA ILE A 64 -0.68 8.24 0.95
C ILE A 64 -2.19 8.10 1.19
N ASP A 65 -2.73 6.91 0.95
CA ASP A 65 -4.11 6.59 1.31
C ASP A 65 -4.28 6.63 2.83
N PRO A 66 -5.05 7.57 3.40
CA PRO A 66 -5.12 7.77 4.84
C PRO A 66 -6.01 6.74 5.54
N VAL A 67 -6.78 5.95 4.79
CA VAL A 67 -7.73 4.98 5.35
C VAL A 67 -7.05 3.63 5.42
N ASN A 68 -7.04 3.02 6.61
CA ASN A 68 -6.56 1.65 6.75
C ASN A 68 -7.61 0.65 6.25
N ASP A 69 -7.23 -0.61 6.12
CA ASP A 69 -8.14 -1.67 5.65
C ASP A 69 -9.28 -2.00 6.64
N PHE A 70 -9.32 -1.36 7.81
CA PHE A 70 -10.44 -1.41 8.75
C PHE A 70 -11.36 -0.17 8.64
N GLY A 71 -11.15 0.70 7.66
CA GLY A 71 -11.94 1.91 7.44
C GLY A 71 -11.60 3.07 8.39
N ASN A 72 -10.55 2.95 9.20
CA ASN A 72 -10.15 4.01 10.13
C ASN A 72 -9.24 5.03 9.43
N LEU A 73 -9.57 6.31 9.61
CA LEU A 73 -8.79 7.42 9.08
C LEU A 73 -7.58 7.71 9.97
N GLY A 74 -6.40 7.78 9.36
CA GLY A 74 -5.14 8.18 9.98
C GLY A 74 -4.22 8.87 8.97
N LEU A 75 -2.93 8.57 9.03
CA LEU A 75 -1.95 9.02 8.04
C LEU A 75 -1.82 8.07 6.85
N GLY A 76 -2.20 6.80 7.04
CA GLY A 76 -2.00 5.73 6.06
C GLY A 76 -0.65 5.00 6.17
N ILE A 77 0.27 5.54 6.97
CA ILE A 77 1.60 4.98 7.22
C ILE A 77 1.96 5.14 8.71
N ARG A 78 2.71 4.19 9.27
CA ARG A 78 3.17 4.23 10.65
C ARG A 78 4.44 3.42 10.87
N VAL A 79 5.22 3.87 11.84
CA VAL A 79 6.38 3.14 12.39
C VAL A 79 5.91 2.29 13.57
N TYR A 80 6.24 1.00 13.55
CA TYR A 80 6.02 0.08 14.66
C TYR A 80 7.36 -0.45 15.16
N ASN A 81 7.72 -0.09 16.38
CA ASN A 81 8.88 -0.61 17.10
C ASN A 81 8.57 -1.97 17.75
N GLU A 82 8.23 -2.95 16.92
CA GLU A 82 7.85 -4.30 17.32
C GLU A 82 8.88 -5.31 16.78
N PRO A 83 9.86 -5.75 17.58
CA PRO A 83 10.92 -6.62 17.10
C PRO A 83 10.40 -7.97 16.60
N PHE A 84 10.97 -8.44 15.50
CA PHE A 84 10.64 -9.72 14.88
C PHE A 84 11.79 -10.27 14.04
N THR A 85 11.80 -11.57 13.85
CA THR A 85 12.71 -12.26 12.93
C THR A 85 11.97 -12.60 11.64
N ALA A 86 12.52 -12.26 10.48
CA ALA A 86 12.00 -12.65 9.16
C ALA A 86 12.86 -13.75 8.55
N GLN A 87 12.22 -14.68 7.81
CA GLN A 87 12.87 -15.81 7.12
C GLN A 87 13.76 -16.67 8.04
N ASN A 88 13.54 -16.63 9.36
CA ASN A 88 14.39 -17.27 10.38
C ASN A 88 15.88 -16.83 10.36
N THR A 89 16.19 -15.71 9.69
CA THR A 89 17.58 -15.28 9.44
C THR A 89 17.83 -13.85 9.90
N TYR A 90 16.88 -12.93 9.68
CA TYR A 90 17.11 -11.50 9.88
C TYR A 90 16.28 -10.94 11.02
N ASP A 91 16.95 -10.32 11.99
CA ASP A 91 16.31 -9.66 13.12
C ASP A 91 16.04 -8.19 12.80
N PHE A 92 14.76 -7.83 12.84
CA PHE A 92 14.28 -6.46 12.67
C PHE A 92 13.92 -5.87 14.03
N ALA A 93 14.27 -4.60 14.22
CA ALA A 93 13.82 -3.80 15.36
C ALA A 93 12.33 -3.42 15.27
N GLY A 94 11.79 -3.39 14.05
CA GLY A 94 10.44 -2.97 13.77
C GLY A 94 10.16 -2.89 12.28
N CYS A 95 9.05 -2.23 11.93
CA CYS A 95 8.62 -2.06 10.55
C CYS A 95 7.97 -0.70 10.31
N ILE A 96 7.99 -0.28 9.05
CA ILE A 96 7.30 0.89 8.51
C ILE A 96 6.27 0.35 7.52
N MET A 97 4.99 0.53 7.84
CA MET A 97 3.91 -0.14 7.13
C MET A 97 2.61 0.67 7.24
N ALA A 98 1.51 0.17 6.66
CA ALA A 98 0.19 0.77 6.86
C ALA A 98 -0.21 0.82 8.34
N GLN A 99 -1.35 1.44 8.65
CA GLN A 99 -1.92 1.50 9.99
C GLN A 99 -3.03 0.43 10.20
N PRO A 100 -2.81 -0.89 10.05
CA PRO A 100 -3.90 -1.84 10.24
C PRO A 100 -4.36 -1.92 11.70
N ASP A 101 -3.60 -1.36 12.66
CA ASP A 101 -3.96 -1.32 14.09
C ASP A 101 -4.46 -2.67 14.62
N ARG A 102 -3.78 -3.77 14.24
CA ARG A 102 -4.19 -5.16 14.55
C ARG A 102 -4.16 -5.50 16.04
N GLN A 103 -3.60 -4.62 16.85
CA GLN A 103 -3.67 -4.68 18.31
C GLN A 103 -5.12 -4.50 18.82
N LEU A 104 -6.02 -3.98 17.98
CA LEU A 104 -7.45 -3.83 18.27
C LEU A 104 -8.28 -5.09 17.96
N LEU A 105 -7.69 -6.09 17.29
CA LEU A 105 -8.35 -7.38 17.03
C LEU A 105 -8.44 -8.22 18.30
N ASP A 106 -9.37 -9.17 18.34
CA ASP A 106 -9.50 -10.17 19.41
C ASP A 106 -9.28 -11.59 18.84
N PRO A 107 -8.16 -12.28 19.17
CA PRO A 107 -7.08 -11.82 20.05
C PRO A 107 -6.19 -10.75 19.40
N PRO A 108 -5.53 -9.86 20.19
CA PRO A 108 -4.61 -8.86 19.65
C PRO A 108 -3.47 -9.49 18.87
N GLN A 109 -3.20 -8.96 17.68
CA GLN A 109 -2.14 -9.44 16.81
C GLN A 109 -1.03 -8.41 16.63
N LYS A 110 0.15 -8.93 16.32
CA LYS A 110 1.36 -8.19 16.00
C LYS A 110 1.26 -7.53 14.63
N ASN A 111 1.69 -6.27 14.51
CA ASN A 111 1.57 -5.53 13.24
C ASN A 111 2.68 -5.92 12.25
N CYS A 112 3.93 -5.99 12.70
CA CYS A 112 5.06 -6.28 11.80
C CYS A 112 5.07 -7.72 11.29
N GLN A 113 4.40 -8.62 12.00
CA GLN A 113 4.19 -10.01 11.62
C GLN A 113 2.80 -10.26 11.03
N ALA A 114 2.08 -9.21 10.64
CA ALA A 114 0.76 -9.37 10.06
C ALA A 114 0.81 -10.27 8.81
N PRO A 115 -0.17 -11.18 8.64
CA PRO A 115 -0.19 -12.09 7.51
C PRO A 115 -0.23 -11.30 6.19
N PRO A 116 0.11 -11.91 5.05
CA PRO A 116 -0.24 -11.30 3.77
C PRO A 116 -1.78 -11.07 3.71
N ASP A 117 -2.23 -10.14 2.86
CA ASP A 117 -3.60 -9.58 2.83
C ASP A 117 -4.14 -8.82 4.05
N SER A 118 -3.35 -8.67 5.10
CA SER A 118 -3.78 -7.99 6.32
C SER A 118 -3.96 -6.47 6.20
N GLY A 119 -3.87 -5.92 4.98
CA GLY A 119 -3.76 -4.48 4.77
C GLY A 119 -2.47 -3.85 5.24
N LYS A 120 -1.41 -4.64 5.38
CA LYS A 120 -0.13 -4.16 5.91
C LYS A 120 0.62 -3.17 5.01
N ARG A 121 0.30 -3.09 3.72
CA ARG A 121 1.05 -2.23 2.78
C ARG A 121 0.49 -0.82 2.81
N PHE A 122 1.29 0.17 3.20
CA PHE A 122 0.87 1.56 2.98
C PHE A 122 0.78 1.80 1.47
N LYS A 123 -0.23 2.54 1.02
CA LYS A 123 -0.48 2.78 -0.41
C LYS A 123 0.07 4.16 -0.76
N LEU A 124 1.21 4.19 -1.45
CA LEU A 124 1.84 5.42 -1.93
C LEU A 124 1.51 5.62 -3.40
N LYS A 125 0.97 6.79 -3.74
CA LYS A 125 0.50 7.14 -5.07
C LYS A 125 1.42 8.19 -5.68
N SER A 126 2.08 7.86 -6.79
CA SER A 126 2.94 8.80 -7.53
C SER A 126 2.14 9.51 -8.59
N THR A 127 2.13 10.84 -8.58
CA THR A 127 1.40 11.64 -9.56
C THR A 127 2.30 12.28 -10.61
N GLU A 128 3.62 12.37 -10.38
CA GLU A 128 4.54 12.95 -11.35
C GLU A 128 5.63 11.94 -11.73
N THR A 129 5.85 11.74 -13.03
CA THR A 129 6.95 10.90 -13.51
C THR A 129 8.28 11.58 -13.19
N ASN A 130 9.24 10.86 -12.62
CA ASN A 130 10.49 11.40 -12.08
C ASN A 130 10.31 12.43 -10.94
N GLY A 131 9.11 12.57 -10.39
CA GLY A 131 8.83 13.42 -9.24
C GLY A 131 9.14 12.71 -7.91
N PRO A 132 10.10 13.20 -7.10
CA PRO A 132 10.42 12.57 -5.82
C PRO A 132 9.33 12.81 -4.76
N ILE A 133 9.01 11.76 -4.01
CA ILE A 133 8.15 11.81 -2.83
C ILE A 133 9.02 11.58 -1.59
N ASP A 134 9.03 12.54 -0.68
CA ASP A 134 9.91 12.54 0.49
C ASP A 134 9.15 12.15 1.76
N LEU A 135 9.34 10.91 2.21
CA LEU A 135 8.78 10.43 3.48
C LEU A 135 9.80 10.69 4.60
N VAL A 136 9.45 11.55 5.54
CA VAL A 136 10.36 11.97 6.63
C VAL A 136 10.04 11.17 7.90
N PHE A 137 11.09 10.77 8.63
CA PHE A 137 10.96 10.01 9.87
C PHE A 137 11.72 10.67 11.01
N ASN A 138 11.11 10.69 12.20
CA ASN A 138 11.75 11.12 13.43
C ASN A 138 12.61 9.97 13.98
N VAL A 139 13.81 10.30 14.43
CA VAL A 139 14.79 9.36 14.96
C VAL A 139 15.32 9.82 16.31
N SER A 140 15.19 8.93 17.28
CA SER A 140 15.89 9.02 18.55
C SER A 140 17.30 8.47 18.39
N PRO A 141 18.32 9.22 18.79
CA PRO A 141 19.68 8.86 18.49
C PRO A 141 20.17 7.66 19.30
N GLY A 142 21.11 6.93 18.71
CA GLY A 142 21.76 5.78 19.31
C GLY A 142 23.01 5.37 18.54
N ALA A 143 23.86 4.56 19.17
CA ALA A 143 25.15 4.11 18.66
C ALA A 143 25.11 2.73 17.98
N GLU A 144 24.09 1.91 18.27
CA GLU A 144 23.94 0.58 17.67
C GLU A 144 22.98 0.62 16.46
N PRO A 145 23.27 -0.13 15.39
CA PRO A 145 22.41 -0.21 14.21
C PRO A 145 21.10 -0.91 14.53
N LYS A 146 20.00 -0.38 13.98
CA LYS A 146 18.69 -1.05 13.95
C LYS A 146 18.18 -1.15 12.53
N LEU A 147 17.69 -2.33 12.20
CA LEU A 147 17.10 -2.65 10.91
C LEU A 147 15.58 -2.61 10.99
N TYR A 148 14.94 -1.96 10.03
CA TYR A 148 13.49 -1.85 9.88
C TYR A 148 13.07 -2.36 8.51
N ARG A 149 11.94 -3.08 8.46
CA ARG A 149 11.34 -3.50 7.20
C ARG A 149 10.35 -2.45 6.72
N VAL A 150 10.40 -2.07 5.44
CA VAL A 150 9.46 -1.13 4.82
C VAL A 150 8.52 -1.90 3.91
N ILE A 151 7.21 -1.83 4.16
CA ILE A 151 6.19 -2.62 3.45
C ILE A 151 5.15 -1.68 2.87
N GLY A 152 5.12 -1.56 1.54
CA GLY A 152 4.22 -0.64 0.85
C GLY A 152 3.72 -1.16 -0.49
N LYS A 153 2.87 -0.36 -1.14
CA LYS A 153 2.40 -0.51 -2.52
C LYS A 153 2.60 0.85 -3.20
N LEU A 154 3.44 0.90 -4.23
CA LEU A 154 3.64 2.07 -5.08
C LEU A 154 2.67 1.98 -6.25
N SER A 155 1.82 2.99 -6.43
CA SER A 155 0.87 3.05 -7.55
C SER A 155 1.26 4.15 -8.53
N ASN A 156 1.16 3.82 -9.81
CA ASN A 156 1.38 4.75 -10.90
C ASN A 156 0.12 5.57 -11.21
N LEU A 157 0.05 6.82 -10.77
CA LEU A 157 -1.02 7.78 -11.07
C LEU A 157 -0.48 8.98 -11.86
N THR A 158 0.58 8.80 -12.66
CA THR A 158 1.19 9.85 -13.48
C THR A 158 0.37 10.15 -14.75
N ASP A 159 -0.94 10.32 -14.57
CA ASP A 159 -1.86 10.63 -15.65
C ASP A 159 -1.50 12.00 -16.26
N GLY A 160 -1.84 12.20 -17.53
CA GLY A 160 -1.44 13.40 -18.28
C GLY A 160 -2.00 14.74 -17.77
N THR A 161 -2.68 14.76 -16.61
CA THR A 161 -3.11 15.99 -15.94
C THR A 161 -2.00 16.63 -15.10
N ASN A 162 -0.90 15.92 -14.91
CA ASN A 162 0.27 16.33 -14.14
C ASN A 162 1.26 17.15 -14.99
N SER A 163 2.19 17.84 -14.34
CA SER A 163 3.20 18.70 -15.00
C SER A 163 4.09 17.90 -15.95
N VAL A 164 4.34 16.65 -15.58
CA VAL A 164 5.10 15.63 -16.29
C VAL A 164 4.41 14.27 -16.06
N GLY A 165 3.57 13.86 -17.02
CA GLY A 165 2.94 12.54 -17.02
C GLY A 165 3.70 11.50 -17.84
N GLY A 166 3.26 10.24 -17.75
CA GLY A 166 3.74 9.14 -18.59
C GLY A 166 3.98 7.86 -17.81
N ASP A 167 3.91 6.73 -18.51
CA ASP A 167 4.15 5.40 -17.95
C ASP A 167 5.51 5.34 -17.23
N LEU A 168 5.62 4.49 -16.21
CA LEU A 168 6.85 4.28 -15.45
C LEU A 168 7.60 3.06 -15.99
N ASN A 169 8.91 3.01 -15.78
CA ASN A 169 9.74 1.88 -16.20
C ASN A 169 10.56 1.30 -15.04
N ALA A 170 10.71 2.06 -13.96
CA ALA A 170 11.49 1.71 -12.79
C ALA A 170 11.03 2.52 -11.57
N PHE A 171 11.61 2.23 -10.42
CA PHE A 171 11.53 3.08 -9.25
C PHE A 171 12.86 3.12 -8.50
N ARG A 172 13.07 4.19 -7.74
CA ARG A 172 14.23 4.39 -6.89
C ARG A 172 13.82 4.78 -5.48
N PHE A 173 14.53 4.20 -4.52
CA PHE A 173 14.57 4.62 -3.13
C PHE A 173 15.93 5.24 -2.82
N GLU A 174 15.92 6.42 -2.20
CA GLU A 174 17.11 7.12 -1.72
C GLU A 174 16.93 7.46 -0.24
N THR A 175 17.98 7.29 0.53
CA THR A 175 18.04 7.82 1.89
C THR A 175 18.74 9.19 1.90
N GLY A 176 18.40 10.05 2.87
CA GLY A 176 19.00 11.36 2.98
C GLY A 176 18.35 12.26 4.02
N PHE A 177 18.51 13.57 3.85
CA PHE A 177 18.09 14.59 4.80
C PHE A 177 17.36 15.73 4.08
N GLY A 178 16.30 16.25 4.69
CA GLY A 178 15.50 17.35 4.11
C GLY A 178 14.48 16.87 3.06
N VAL A 179 13.78 17.82 2.44
CA VAL A 179 12.70 17.55 1.47
C VAL A 179 12.83 18.43 0.24
N GLY A 180 12.27 17.99 -0.88
CA GLY A 180 12.24 18.70 -2.16
C GLY A 180 13.61 19.16 -2.62
N ASN A 181 13.73 20.46 -2.90
CA ASN A 181 14.98 21.11 -3.32
C ASN A 181 16.03 21.18 -2.20
N ALA A 182 15.62 21.04 -0.93
CA ALA A 182 16.52 21.01 0.21
C ALA A 182 17.01 19.59 0.55
N PHE A 183 16.55 18.57 -0.18
CA PHE A 183 17.02 17.20 0.01
C PHE A 183 18.51 17.09 -0.31
N SER A 184 19.24 16.49 0.61
CA SER A 184 20.62 16.06 0.45
C SER A 184 20.66 14.55 0.63
N ALA A 185 21.12 13.84 -0.38
CA ALA A 185 21.34 12.39 -0.28
C ALA A 185 22.29 12.08 0.89
N SER A 186 22.05 10.95 1.56
CA SER A 186 22.97 10.39 2.54
C SER A 186 24.25 9.94 1.84
N THR A 187 25.29 9.74 2.64
CA THR A 187 26.58 9.25 2.17
C THR A 187 26.99 8.04 2.97
N ALA A 188 27.72 7.13 2.33
CA ALA A 188 28.43 6.08 3.03
C ALA A 188 29.18 6.68 4.24
N ASP A 189 29.00 6.05 5.40
CA ASP A 189 29.51 6.46 6.72
C ASP A 189 28.62 7.40 7.55
N ASP A 190 27.43 7.82 7.11
CA ASP A 190 26.50 8.56 7.98
C ASP A 190 25.56 7.66 8.80
N GLY A 191 25.70 6.34 8.67
CA GLY A 191 24.97 5.36 9.46
C GLY A 191 23.54 5.11 8.97
N LEU A 192 23.11 5.75 7.90
CA LEU A 192 21.87 5.43 7.20
C LEU A 192 22.21 4.48 6.03
N SER A 193 21.39 3.45 5.80
CA SER A 193 21.51 2.59 4.62
C SER A 193 20.28 1.72 4.40
N PHE A 194 20.24 0.98 3.29
CA PHE A 194 19.25 -0.07 3.01
C PHE A 194 19.59 -1.43 3.64
N GLY A 195 20.59 -1.52 4.52
CA GLY A 195 21.03 -2.80 5.12
C GLY A 195 21.67 -3.76 4.11
N PHE A 196 22.46 -4.72 4.60
CA PHE A 196 23.19 -5.68 3.77
C PHE A 196 23.18 -7.08 4.37
N ASP A 197 23.04 -8.10 3.51
CA ASP A 197 23.44 -9.48 3.78
C ASP A 197 24.68 -9.80 2.95
N GLY A 198 25.84 -9.90 3.61
CA GLY A 198 27.12 -10.00 2.92
C GLY A 198 27.40 -8.78 2.05
N ALA A 199 27.39 -8.97 0.72
CA ALA A 199 27.65 -7.91 -0.26
C ALA A 199 26.37 -7.38 -0.92
N ASP A 200 25.23 -8.03 -0.71
CA ASP A 200 23.97 -7.70 -1.35
C ASP A 200 23.07 -6.93 -0.38
N LYS A 201 22.25 -6.03 -0.90
CA LYS A 201 21.31 -5.30 -0.06
C LYS A 201 20.26 -6.22 0.49
N LEU A 202 19.92 -5.98 1.75
CA LEU A 202 18.91 -6.79 2.41
C LEU A 202 17.51 -6.37 1.92
N THR A 203 16.85 -7.31 1.25
CA THR A 203 15.42 -7.28 0.93
C THR A 203 14.78 -8.57 1.43
N ILE A 204 13.53 -8.49 1.90
CA ILE A 204 12.79 -9.69 2.29
C ILE A 204 11.95 -10.13 1.10
N GLY A 205 12.47 -11.03 0.27
CA GLY A 205 11.87 -11.35 -1.04
C GLY A 205 12.18 -10.27 -2.08
N ASN A 206 11.34 -10.13 -3.10
CA ASN A 206 11.61 -9.23 -4.21
C ASN A 206 11.52 -7.74 -3.78
N LEU A 207 12.42 -6.90 -4.30
CA LEU A 207 12.46 -5.45 -4.00
C LEU A 207 11.13 -4.78 -4.38
N GLY A 208 10.62 -5.12 -5.56
CA GLY A 208 9.24 -4.83 -5.92
C GLY A 208 8.69 -5.82 -6.95
N LYS A 209 7.38 -6.04 -6.90
CA LYS A 209 6.68 -6.93 -7.84
C LYS A 209 5.22 -6.53 -8.05
N PHE A 210 4.68 -6.86 -9.20
CA PHE A 210 3.23 -6.79 -9.41
C PHE A 210 2.49 -7.78 -8.50
N PRO A 211 1.19 -7.59 -8.24
CA PRO A 211 0.38 -8.52 -7.46
C PRO A 211 0.46 -9.95 -7.99
N GLY A 212 0.62 -10.89 -7.06
CA GLY A 212 0.85 -12.30 -7.35
C GLY A 212 -0.34 -12.95 -8.06
N GLY A 213 -1.59 -12.74 -7.63
CA GLY A 213 -2.78 -13.33 -8.28
C GLY A 213 -2.97 -12.90 -9.74
N LEU A 214 -2.27 -11.85 -10.19
CA LEU A 214 -2.14 -11.51 -11.60
C LEU A 214 -0.91 -12.18 -12.24
N PHE A 215 0.25 -12.15 -11.58
CA PHE A 215 1.51 -12.71 -12.05
C PHE A 215 2.17 -13.59 -10.99
N GLY A 216 2.08 -14.91 -11.18
CA GLY A 216 2.51 -15.92 -10.22
C GLY A 216 1.36 -16.58 -9.46
N GLY A 217 1.61 -17.71 -8.83
CA GLY A 217 0.77 -18.11 -7.71
C GLY A 217 1.00 -17.19 -6.52
N SER A 218 -0.03 -16.94 -5.71
CA SER A 218 0.09 -16.19 -4.46
C SER A 218 -0.65 -16.90 -3.34
N LYS A 219 -0.02 -17.00 -2.17
CA LYS A 219 -0.66 -17.56 -0.96
C LYS A 219 -1.89 -16.79 -0.49
N VAL A 220 -2.09 -15.59 -1.02
CA VAL A 220 -3.19 -14.70 -0.66
C VAL A 220 -4.14 -14.47 -1.80
N GLU A 221 -3.58 -14.10 -2.95
CA GLU A 221 -4.39 -13.70 -4.10
C GLU A 221 -4.77 -14.92 -4.97
N GLY A 222 -4.29 -16.11 -4.60
CA GLY A 222 -4.65 -17.38 -5.23
C GLY A 222 -3.91 -17.65 -6.54
N LEU A 223 -4.64 -18.22 -7.50
CA LEU A 223 -4.11 -18.67 -8.79
C LEU A 223 -3.91 -17.50 -9.77
N PRO A 224 -2.86 -17.53 -10.61
CA PRO A 224 -2.53 -16.44 -11.52
C PRO A 224 -3.59 -16.19 -12.59
N PHE A 225 -3.65 -14.96 -13.10
CA PHE A 225 -4.46 -14.61 -14.27
C PHE A 225 -3.63 -14.42 -15.55
N PHE A 226 -2.54 -13.63 -15.53
CA PHE A 226 -1.77 -13.28 -16.73
C PHE A 226 -0.53 -14.15 -16.97
N ASN A 227 0.10 -14.65 -15.90
CA ASN A 227 1.33 -15.43 -16.02
C ASN A 227 1.54 -16.35 -14.79
N THR A 228 2.11 -17.55 -14.96
CA THR A 228 2.45 -18.45 -13.83
C THR A 228 3.75 -18.07 -13.12
N SER A 229 4.58 -17.24 -13.76
CA SER A 229 5.79 -16.65 -13.17
C SER A 229 5.50 -15.27 -12.55
N VAL A 230 6.25 -14.93 -11.51
CA VAL A 230 6.19 -13.61 -10.87
C VAL A 230 6.70 -12.52 -11.82
N ALA A 231 6.04 -11.37 -11.84
CA ALA A 231 6.51 -10.17 -12.50
C ALA A 231 7.25 -9.26 -11.49
N GLU A 232 8.54 -9.53 -11.29
CA GLU A 232 9.39 -8.82 -10.32
C GLU A 232 10.37 -7.84 -10.96
N PHE A 233 10.58 -6.70 -10.29
CA PHE A 233 11.63 -5.76 -10.65
C PHE A 233 12.96 -6.18 -10.02
N ILE A 234 14.02 -6.11 -10.83
CA ILE A 234 15.37 -6.48 -10.42
C ILE A 234 16.14 -5.24 -10.00
N GLU A 235 16.95 -5.35 -8.95
CA GLU A 235 17.84 -4.25 -8.56
C GLU A 235 18.89 -3.97 -9.65
N SER A 236 19.07 -2.68 -9.95
CA SER A 236 20.09 -2.20 -10.88
C SER A 236 21.49 -2.45 -10.33
N GLY A 237 22.32 -3.13 -11.14
CA GLY A 237 23.74 -3.33 -10.82
C GLY A 237 24.53 -2.02 -10.64
N ALA A 238 24.02 -0.89 -11.13
CA ALA A 238 24.63 0.43 -10.92
C ALA A 238 24.50 0.91 -9.47
N THR A 239 23.46 0.47 -8.75
CA THR A 239 23.20 0.88 -7.35
C THR A 239 23.42 -0.25 -6.35
N ALA A 240 23.59 -1.51 -6.77
CA ALA A 240 23.74 -2.67 -5.87
C ALA A 240 24.76 -2.47 -4.72
N SER A 241 25.89 -1.79 -4.97
CA SER A 241 26.91 -1.50 -3.95
C SER A 241 26.75 -0.15 -3.22
N ASN A 242 25.80 0.68 -3.63
CA ASN A 242 25.50 1.96 -2.99
C ASN A 242 24.60 1.72 -1.78
N GLN A 243 25.10 1.98 -0.58
CA GLN A 243 24.38 1.72 0.68
C GLN A 243 23.11 2.58 0.85
N ASP A 244 23.05 3.72 0.17
CA ASP A 244 22.10 4.81 0.38
C ASP A 244 21.08 4.96 -0.76
N THR A 245 21.16 4.11 -1.77
CA THR A 245 20.28 4.17 -2.93
C THR A 245 20.00 2.78 -3.44
N THR A 246 18.74 2.39 -3.58
CA THR A 246 18.35 1.19 -4.32
C THR A 246 17.40 1.58 -5.44
N GLU A 247 17.76 1.21 -6.66
CA GLU A 247 17.03 1.54 -7.89
C GLU A 247 16.83 0.24 -8.66
N THR A 248 15.64 0.04 -9.24
CA THR A 248 15.41 -1.09 -10.13
C THR A 248 16.12 -0.88 -11.46
N ASP A 249 16.44 -1.93 -12.18
CA ASP A 249 16.83 -1.75 -13.57
C ASP A 249 15.68 -1.06 -14.33
N THR A 250 16.02 -0.29 -15.38
CA THR A 250 15.04 0.51 -16.13
C THR A 250 14.11 -0.33 -17.01
N ASN A 251 13.97 -1.61 -16.67
CA ASN A 251 13.18 -2.61 -17.37
C ASN A 251 11.97 -3.00 -16.53
N VAL A 252 10.79 -2.82 -17.12
CA VAL A 252 9.57 -3.47 -16.63
C VAL A 252 9.71 -4.99 -16.83
N PRO A 253 9.29 -5.83 -15.86
CA PRO A 253 9.41 -7.28 -15.93
C PRO A 253 8.73 -7.83 -17.18
N SER A 254 9.33 -8.80 -17.87
CA SER A 254 8.85 -9.28 -19.18
C SER A 254 7.43 -9.83 -19.13
N GLN A 255 7.06 -10.51 -18.04
CA GLN A 255 5.72 -11.06 -17.82
C GLN A 255 4.63 -9.99 -17.93
N TYR A 256 4.91 -8.77 -17.45
CA TYR A 256 4.03 -7.61 -17.59
C TYR A 256 4.24 -6.92 -18.95
N LYS A 257 5.50 -6.67 -19.29
CA LYS A 257 5.88 -5.86 -20.45
C LYS A 257 5.42 -6.45 -21.78
N ASP A 258 5.40 -7.76 -21.91
CA ASP A 258 4.99 -8.45 -23.13
C ASP A 258 3.48 -8.26 -23.42
N LEU A 259 2.67 -8.01 -22.38
CA LEU A 259 1.23 -7.76 -22.50
C LEU A 259 0.91 -6.26 -22.56
N PHE A 260 1.53 -5.46 -21.70
CA PHE A 260 1.10 -4.09 -21.45
C PHE A 260 2.13 -3.04 -21.87
N GLY A 261 3.38 -3.42 -22.11
CA GLY A 261 4.47 -2.48 -22.38
C GLY A 261 5.07 -1.89 -21.10
N ASP A 262 5.27 -0.57 -21.08
CA ASP A 262 5.73 0.13 -19.89
C ASP A 262 4.68 0.06 -18.76
N TRP A 263 5.09 0.31 -17.50
CA TRP A 263 4.22 0.22 -16.34
C TRP A 263 3.14 1.30 -16.42
N ARG A 264 1.92 0.86 -16.71
CA ARG A 264 0.78 1.74 -17.03
C ARG A 264 0.35 2.59 -15.86
N THR A 265 -0.04 3.82 -16.19
CA THR A 265 -0.78 4.68 -15.25
C THR A 265 -2.16 4.07 -14.94
N LEU A 266 -2.72 4.36 -13.76
CA LEU A 266 -4.05 3.91 -13.35
C LEU A 266 -5.15 4.29 -14.35
N SER A 267 -5.05 5.47 -14.99
CA SER A 267 -6.01 5.90 -16.01
C SER A 267 -5.89 5.16 -17.35
N SER A 268 -4.82 4.38 -17.53
CA SER A 268 -4.46 3.72 -18.79
C SER A 268 -4.33 2.20 -18.65
N VAL A 269 -4.64 1.62 -17.49
CA VAL A 269 -4.76 0.16 -17.36
C VAL A 269 -5.96 -0.31 -18.17
N PRO A 270 -5.91 -1.55 -18.72
CA PRO A 270 -7.05 -2.11 -19.42
C PRO A 270 -8.28 -2.22 -18.51
N THR A 271 -9.46 -2.10 -19.12
CA THR A 271 -10.71 -2.47 -18.46
C THR A 271 -10.78 -4.00 -18.37
N GLY A 272 -11.22 -4.50 -17.23
CA GLY A 272 -11.52 -5.90 -16.96
C GLY A 272 -13.02 -6.14 -16.80
N TRP A 273 -13.43 -7.37 -17.08
CA TRP A 273 -14.68 -7.94 -16.61
C TRP A 273 -14.40 -8.78 -15.38
N PHE A 274 -15.12 -8.51 -14.31
CA PHE A 274 -15.03 -9.22 -13.06
C PHE A 274 -16.36 -9.89 -12.75
N ILE A 275 -16.30 -11.05 -12.08
CA ILE A 275 -17.46 -11.63 -11.40
C ILE A 275 -17.40 -11.24 -9.93
N ASP A 276 -18.45 -10.57 -9.49
CA ASP A 276 -18.76 -10.37 -8.07
C ASP A 276 -19.61 -11.56 -7.61
N HIS A 277 -19.01 -12.42 -6.81
CA HIS A 277 -19.60 -13.67 -6.35
C HIS A 277 -20.28 -13.54 -4.97
N ASP A 278 -19.97 -12.52 -4.19
CA ASP A 278 -20.51 -12.27 -2.84
C ASP A 278 -21.53 -11.10 -2.82
N GLY A 279 -21.81 -10.53 -3.99
CA GLY A 279 -22.75 -9.44 -4.20
C GLY A 279 -22.29 -8.12 -3.59
N ASN A 280 -21.00 -7.96 -3.28
CA ASN A 280 -20.40 -6.73 -2.81
C ASN A 280 -19.36 -6.20 -3.83
N PRO A 281 -19.74 -5.25 -4.70
CA PRO A 281 -18.88 -4.75 -5.76
C PRO A 281 -17.56 -4.07 -5.33
N ALA A 282 -17.33 -3.84 -4.03
CA ALA A 282 -16.09 -3.21 -3.56
C ALA A 282 -14.98 -4.17 -3.10
N ASN A 283 -15.26 -5.45 -2.97
CA ASN A 283 -14.25 -6.44 -2.54
C ASN A 283 -14.36 -7.70 -3.40
N ASP A 284 -13.25 -8.42 -3.46
CA ASP A 284 -13.20 -9.85 -3.81
C ASP A 284 -13.79 -10.24 -5.18
N SER A 285 -13.88 -9.29 -6.11
CA SER A 285 -14.29 -9.56 -7.48
C SER A 285 -13.18 -10.27 -8.26
N ILE A 286 -13.52 -11.33 -9.00
CA ILE A 286 -12.53 -12.15 -9.72
C ILE A 286 -12.45 -11.70 -11.17
N LEU A 287 -11.24 -11.37 -11.64
CA LEU A 287 -11.00 -11.02 -13.05
C LEU A 287 -11.24 -12.24 -13.95
N LEU A 288 -12.14 -12.10 -14.92
CA LEU A 288 -12.46 -13.15 -15.90
C LEU A 288 -11.88 -12.83 -17.29
N ALA A 289 -11.92 -11.57 -17.70
CA ALA A 289 -11.44 -11.15 -19.02
C ALA A 289 -10.95 -9.70 -18.98
N TRP A 290 -10.13 -9.31 -19.95
CA TRP A 290 -9.69 -7.92 -20.11
C TRP A 290 -9.78 -7.45 -21.56
N ASP A 291 -9.94 -6.15 -21.74
CA ASP A 291 -9.83 -5.49 -23.03
C ASP A 291 -8.35 -5.23 -23.32
N ASP A 292 -7.81 -5.90 -24.33
CA ASP A 292 -6.41 -5.74 -24.73
C ASP A 292 -6.17 -4.43 -25.52
N GLY A 293 -7.22 -3.65 -25.77
CA GLY A 293 -7.17 -2.37 -26.46
C GLY A 293 -6.74 -2.49 -27.92
N ALA A 294 -6.68 -3.70 -28.48
CA ALA A 294 -6.25 -3.90 -29.85
C ALA A 294 -7.32 -3.32 -30.81
N PRO A 295 -6.97 -2.35 -31.68
CA PRO A 295 -7.95 -1.72 -32.55
C PRO A 295 -8.64 -2.74 -33.47
N GLY A 296 -9.94 -2.94 -33.26
CA GLY A 296 -10.73 -3.90 -34.02
C GLY A 296 -10.67 -5.34 -33.49
N ALA A 297 -10.16 -5.56 -32.27
CA ALA A 297 -10.43 -6.79 -31.53
C ALA A 297 -11.95 -6.98 -31.46
N ALA A 298 -12.42 -8.12 -31.98
CA ALA A 298 -13.83 -8.45 -32.00
C ALA A 298 -14.33 -8.93 -30.63
N ASP A 299 -13.41 -9.20 -29.70
CA ASP A 299 -13.70 -9.85 -28.43
C ASP A 299 -12.64 -9.57 -27.36
N TRP A 300 -13.05 -9.71 -26.10
CA TRP A 300 -12.21 -9.58 -24.93
C TRP A 300 -11.26 -10.78 -24.81
N GLN A 301 -10.14 -10.59 -24.13
CA GLN A 301 -9.12 -11.63 -23.94
C GLN A 301 -9.25 -12.27 -22.56
N THR A 302 -8.86 -13.54 -22.46
CA THR A 302 -8.80 -14.28 -21.19
C THR A 302 -7.67 -15.32 -21.26
N PHE A 303 -7.30 -15.88 -20.11
CA PHE A 303 -6.42 -17.03 -20.01
C PHE A 303 -7.14 -18.18 -19.32
N GLU A 304 -7.31 -19.29 -20.06
CA GLU A 304 -7.78 -20.54 -19.48
C GLU A 304 -6.68 -21.11 -18.57
N LYS A 305 -7.06 -21.43 -17.33
CA LYS A 305 -6.22 -22.18 -16.40
C LYS A 305 -6.34 -23.67 -16.75
N VAL A 306 -5.26 -24.25 -17.25
CA VAL A 306 -5.18 -25.67 -17.59
C VAL A 306 -4.38 -26.40 -16.52
N PHE A 307 -5.04 -27.28 -15.78
CA PHE A 307 -4.45 -28.08 -14.70
C PHE A 307 -3.76 -29.32 -15.28
N ASP A 308 -2.50 -29.56 -14.96
CA ASP A 308 -1.76 -30.71 -15.50
C ASP A 308 -2.03 -31.99 -14.69
N PRO A 309 -2.76 -32.98 -15.24
CA PRO A 309 -3.06 -34.22 -14.51
C PRO A 309 -1.82 -35.05 -14.17
N ALA A 310 -0.68 -34.82 -14.83
CA ALA A 310 0.59 -35.50 -14.56
C ALA A 310 1.33 -34.92 -13.35
N VAL A 311 0.99 -33.72 -12.91
CA VAL A 311 1.57 -33.08 -11.72
C VAL A 311 0.76 -33.51 -10.50
N THR A 312 1.47 -33.94 -9.46
CA THR A 312 0.90 -34.27 -8.16
C THR A 312 1.40 -33.29 -7.12
N VAL A 313 0.52 -32.82 -6.24
CA VAL A 313 0.80 -31.79 -5.25
C VAL A 313 0.53 -32.27 -3.82
N ASP A 314 1.29 -31.70 -2.89
CA ASP A 314 1.21 -32.00 -1.46
C ASP A 314 0.05 -31.21 -0.86
N HIS A 315 -1.08 -31.89 -0.70
CA HIS A 315 -2.33 -31.27 -0.32
C HIS A 315 -2.54 -31.12 1.20
N ASP A 316 -1.71 -31.76 2.03
CA ASP A 316 -1.88 -31.75 3.48
C ASP A 316 -0.58 -31.50 4.27
N GLY A 317 0.53 -31.25 3.57
CA GLY A 317 1.82 -30.90 4.16
C GLY A 317 2.48 -32.08 4.87
N ASP A 318 2.08 -33.31 4.51
CA ASP A 318 2.43 -34.53 5.21
C ASP A 318 3.12 -35.51 4.26
N ALA A 319 4.32 -35.97 4.64
CA ALA A 319 5.11 -36.88 3.80
C ALA A 319 4.61 -38.34 3.76
N GLY A 320 3.47 -38.62 4.41
CA GLY A 320 2.90 -39.94 4.63
C GLY A 320 1.59 -40.21 3.87
N THR A 321 0.94 -39.17 3.35
CA THR A 321 -0.23 -39.24 2.47
C THR A 321 0.21 -39.28 1.01
N ALA A 322 -0.72 -39.74 0.18
CA ALA A 322 -0.45 -39.81 -1.26
C ALA A 322 -0.73 -38.44 -1.86
N GLU A 323 0.27 -37.90 -2.55
CA GLU A 323 0.15 -36.73 -3.42
C GLU A 323 -1.02 -36.91 -4.39
N ILE A 324 -1.83 -35.87 -4.55
CA ILE A 324 -3.01 -35.91 -5.41
C ILE A 324 -2.79 -35.10 -6.69
N SER A 325 -3.49 -35.47 -7.75
CA SER A 325 -3.33 -34.84 -9.06
C SER A 325 -3.87 -33.41 -9.07
N ALA A 326 -3.20 -32.49 -9.76
CA ALA A 326 -3.71 -31.12 -9.95
C ALA A 326 -5.09 -31.10 -10.63
N ALA A 327 -5.44 -32.14 -11.40
CA ALA A 327 -6.76 -32.29 -12.01
C ALA A 327 -7.92 -32.45 -11.01
N GLU A 328 -7.65 -32.66 -9.71
CA GLU A 328 -8.65 -32.63 -8.65
C GLU A 328 -9.15 -31.20 -8.33
N TRP A 329 -8.40 -30.17 -8.72
CA TRP A 329 -8.82 -28.76 -8.59
C TRP A 329 -9.44 -28.19 -9.87
N ASP A 330 -9.40 -28.91 -10.99
CA ASP A 330 -9.95 -28.44 -12.25
C ASP A 330 -11.49 -28.50 -12.23
N PRO A 331 -12.20 -27.36 -12.19
CA PRO A 331 -13.66 -27.32 -12.08
C PRO A 331 -14.38 -27.80 -13.36
N ASN A 332 -13.64 -28.05 -14.45
CA ASN A 332 -14.14 -28.59 -15.71
C ASN A 332 -13.77 -30.07 -15.90
N SER A 333 -13.00 -30.66 -14.98
CA SER A 333 -12.56 -32.04 -15.04
C SER A 333 -13.57 -33.00 -14.41
N GLY A 334 -13.65 -34.22 -14.95
CA GLY A 334 -14.38 -35.33 -14.30
C GLY A 334 -13.73 -35.82 -13.00
N SER A 335 -12.51 -35.38 -12.71
CA SER A 335 -11.77 -35.66 -11.47
C SER A 335 -11.94 -34.57 -10.40
N PHE A 336 -12.70 -33.50 -10.67
CA PHE A 336 -12.89 -32.40 -9.72
C PHE A 336 -13.34 -32.90 -8.34
N ASN A 337 -12.66 -32.43 -7.29
CA ASN A 337 -12.88 -32.84 -5.92
C ASN A 337 -13.11 -31.60 -5.02
N PRO A 338 -14.37 -31.26 -4.71
CA PRO A 338 -14.68 -30.10 -3.87
C PRO A 338 -14.18 -30.24 -2.42
N ALA A 339 -13.77 -31.44 -1.98
CA ALA A 339 -13.24 -31.63 -0.64
C ALA A 339 -11.82 -31.05 -0.45
N VAL A 340 -11.08 -30.85 -1.55
CA VAL A 340 -9.72 -30.28 -1.53
C VAL A 340 -9.66 -28.92 -2.23
N ALA A 341 -10.59 -28.63 -3.14
CA ALA A 341 -10.54 -27.45 -3.99
C ALA A 341 -10.67 -26.10 -3.25
N GLY A 342 -11.11 -26.11 -1.99
CA GLY A 342 -11.17 -24.92 -1.15
C GLY A 342 -9.79 -24.37 -0.73
N ASP A 343 -8.73 -25.16 -0.86
CA ASP A 343 -7.35 -24.73 -0.65
C ASP A 343 -6.54 -24.87 -1.94
N VAL A 344 -6.15 -23.76 -2.54
CA VAL A 344 -5.35 -23.73 -3.77
C VAL A 344 -3.85 -23.61 -3.49
N LEU A 345 -3.43 -23.50 -2.23
CA LEU A 345 -2.02 -23.38 -1.85
C LEU A 345 -1.14 -24.50 -2.41
N PRO A 346 -1.57 -25.78 -2.43
CA PRO A 346 -0.77 -26.85 -3.02
C PRO A 346 -0.43 -26.62 -4.50
N LEU A 347 -1.32 -25.95 -5.24
CA LEU A 347 -1.05 -25.58 -6.63
C LEU A 347 -0.13 -24.37 -6.70
N VAL A 348 -0.41 -23.34 -5.89
CA VAL A 348 0.40 -22.13 -5.80
C VAL A 348 1.85 -22.45 -5.46
N ASP A 349 2.11 -23.43 -4.61
CA ASP A 349 3.45 -23.84 -4.19
C ASP A 349 4.30 -24.40 -5.35
N THR A 350 3.67 -24.76 -6.48
CA THR A 350 4.37 -25.17 -7.72
C THR A 350 4.62 -24.01 -8.69
N LEU A 351 4.21 -22.78 -8.34
CA LEU A 351 4.22 -21.63 -9.23
C LEU A 351 5.04 -20.48 -8.64
N GLY A 352 5.59 -19.64 -9.52
CA GLY A 352 6.02 -18.29 -9.18
C GLY A 352 6.92 -18.17 -7.95
N GLU A 353 6.46 -17.44 -6.92
CA GLU A 353 7.26 -17.07 -5.72
C GLU A 353 7.64 -18.28 -4.85
N GLU A 354 6.87 -19.35 -4.91
CA GLU A 354 7.09 -20.53 -4.07
C GLU A 354 8.01 -21.56 -4.74
N ASP A 355 8.13 -21.51 -6.06
CA ASP A 355 9.14 -22.25 -6.83
C ASP A 355 9.89 -21.35 -7.85
N PRO A 356 10.65 -20.36 -7.38
CA PRO A 356 11.31 -19.39 -8.26
C PRO A 356 12.39 -20.02 -9.15
N ASP A 357 12.92 -21.18 -8.74
CA ASP A 357 13.91 -21.95 -9.48
C ASP A 357 13.28 -23.00 -10.42
N ASN A 358 11.94 -23.12 -10.41
CA ASN A 358 11.17 -24.05 -11.23
C ASN A 358 11.65 -25.51 -11.05
N ASN A 359 11.91 -25.91 -9.81
CA ASN A 359 12.35 -27.25 -9.43
C ASN A 359 11.24 -28.29 -9.57
N VAL A 360 9.99 -27.85 -9.46
CA VAL A 360 8.77 -28.63 -9.64
C VAL A 360 8.10 -28.17 -10.94
N PRO A 361 7.51 -29.07 -11.75
CA PRO A 361 6.70 -28.65 -12.87
C PRO A 361 5.45 -27.90 -12.39
N ASP A 362 5.15 -26.75 -13.00
CA ASP A 362 3.91 -26.00 -12.73
C ASP A 362 2.68 -26.91 -12.82
N ALA A 363 1.86 -26.92 -11.76
CA ALA A 363 0.60 -27.65 -11.75
C ALA A 363 -0.46 -27.04 -12.68
N ILE A 364 -0.25 -25.79 -13.11
CA ILE A 364 -1.14 -25.02 -13.96
C ILE A 364 -0.34 -24.40 -15.10
N SER A 365 -0.92 -24.40 -16.30
CA SER A 365 -0.49 -23.54 -17.40
C SER A 365 -1.62 -22.60 -17.83
N LEU A 366 -1.27 -21.50 -18.49
CA LEU A 366 -2.23 -20.52 -18.98
C LEU A 366 -2.30 -20.56 -20.51
N VAL A 367 -3.49 -20.75 -21.05
CA VAL A 367 -3.74 -20.77 -22.50
C VAL A 367 -4.58 -19.55 -22.88
N GLN A 368 -4.01 -18.65 -23.68
CA GLN A 368 -4.72 -17.47 -24.14
C GLN A 368 -5.93 -17.87 -25.00
N SER A 369 -7.07 -17.26 -24.73
CA SER A 369 -8.32 -17.43 -25.46
C SER A 369 -9.08 -16.11 -25.55
N THR A 370 -10.13 -16.11 -26.38
CA THR A 370 -11.13 -15.05 -26.43
C THR A 370 -12.23 -15.33 -25.41
N ALA A 371 -12.76 -14.31 -24.75
CA ALA A 371 -13.79 -14.46 -23.72
C ALA A 371 -15.04 -15.18 -24.23
N SER A 372 -15.55 -14.85 -25.43
CA SER A 372 -16.70 -15.56 -26.01
C SER A 372 -16.40 -17.01 -26.42
N GLY A 373 -15.13 -17.33 -26.64
CA GLY A 373 -14.68 -18.68 -26.98
C GLY A 373 -14.57 -19.58 -25.75
N LEU A 374 -14.13 -19.05 -24.61
CA LEU A 374 -13.99 -19.79 -23.35
C LEU A 374 -15.30 -19.83 -22.56
N TYR A 375 -15.92 -18.67 -22.36
CA TYR A 375 -17.13 -18.51 -21.56
C TYR A 375 -18.37 -18.61 -22.45
N ASP A 376 -18.74 -19.86 -22.77
CA ASP A 376 -19.88 -20.21 -23.63
C ASP A 376 -21.17 -20.52 -22.86
N GLY A 377 -21.16 -20.34 -21.54
CA GLY A 377 -22.24 -20.71 -20.62
C GLY A 377 -22.11 -22.13 -20.05
N THR A 378 -21.06 -22.87 -20.37
CA THR A 378 -20.81 -24.22 -19.84
C THR A 378 -19.49 -24.34 -19.07
N PHE A 379 -18.58 -23.40 -19.26
CA PHE A 379 -17.29 -23.37 -18.57
C PHE A 379 -17.45 -22.99 -17.09
N ASN A 380 -16.72 -23.68 -16.22
CA ASN A 380 -16.70 -23.43 -14.80
C ASN A 380 -15.40 -22.74 -14.38
N VAL A 381 -15.48 -21.85 -13.40
CA VAL A 381 -14.34 -21.26 -12.70
C VAL A 381 -14.36 -21.75 -11.25
N LEU A 382 -13.18 -21.97 -10.68
CA LEU A 382 -13.03 -22.33 -9.28
C LEU A 382 -13.19 -21.08 -8.43
N ILE A 383 -14.26 -21.01 -7.63
CA ILE A 383 -14.55 -19.90 -6.72
C ILE A 383 -14.89 -20.54 -5.37
N ASP A 384 -14.16 -20.17 -4.31
CA ASP A 384 -14.37 -20.67 -2.95
C ASP A 384 -14.46 -22.21 -2.80
N GLY A 385 -13.69 -22.94 -3.62
CA GLY A 385 -13.71 -24.41 -3.63
C GLY A 385 -14.85 -25.04 -4.41
N GLU A 386 -15.70 -24.23 -5.06
CA GLU A 386 -16.81 -24.68 -5.87
C GLU A 386 -16.53 -24.49 -7.37
N ALA A 387 -17.05 -25.42 -8.16
CA ALA A 387 -17.08 -25.28 -9.62
C ALA A 387 -18.28 -24.38 -9.99
N VAL A 388 -18.02 -23.08 -10.16
CA VAL A 388 -19.05 -22.10 -10.48
C VAL A 388 -19.14 -21.95 -11.99
N ASN A 389 -20.32 -22.27 -12.54
CA ASN A 389 -20.60 -22.08 -13.95
C ASN A 389 -20.68 -20.59 -14.28
N ILE A 390 -19.87 -20.17 -15.26
CA ILE A 390 -19.85 -18.79 -15.73
C ILE A 390 -20.79 -18.65 -16.92
N ASP A 391 -21.59 -17.59 -16.92
CA ASP A 391 -22.51 -17.29 -18.01
C ASP A 391 -21.78 -17.09 -19.33
N ALA A 392 -22.51 -17.24 -20.44
CA ALA A 392 -21.98 -16.91 -21.74
C ALA A 392 -21.56 -15.43 -21.77
N PHE A 393 -20.40 -15.14 -22.35
CA PHE A 393 -19.83 -13.79 -22.40
C PHE A 393 -20.81 -12.73 -22.95
N ALA A 394 -21.65 -13.12 -23.92
CA ALA A 394 -22.66 -12.25 -24.52
C ALA A 394 -23.74 -11.76 -23.53
N ASP A 395 -23.89 -12.42 -22.38
CA ASP A 395 -24.92 -12.13 -21.38
C ASP A 395 -24.42 -11.27 -20.22
N TRP A 396 -23.10 -11.15 -20.02
CA TRP A 396 -22.51 -10.48 -18.84
C TRP A 396 -22.99 -9.04 -18.67
N ALA A 397 -23.04 -8.27 -19.76
CA ALA A 397 -23.55 -6.88 -19.74
C ALA A 397 -25.02 -6.75 -19.31
N ASN A 398 -25.80 -7.83 -19.39
CA ASN A 398 -27.21 -7.85 -18.98
C ASN A 398 -27.41 -8.50 -17.59
N LYS A 399 -26.32 -8.87 -16.91
CA LYS A 399 -26.32 -9.53 -15.60
C LYS A 399 -25.44 -8.77 -14.59
N PRO A 400 -25.70 -7.47 -14.35
CA PRO A 400 -24.99 -6.73 -13.32
C PRO A 400 -25.31 -7.27 -11.92
N VAL A 401 -24.52 -6.84 -10.93
CA VAL A 401 -24.82 -7.07 -9.52
C VAL A 401 -26.15 -6.40 -9.16
N THR A 402 -27.01 -7.13 -8.44
CA THR A 402 -28.34 -6.65 -8.08
C THR A 402 -28.67 -6.90 -6.62
N VAL A 403 -29.74 -6.26 -6.15
CA VAL A 403 -30.36 -6.55 -4.85
C VAL A 403 -31.81 -6.91 -5.11
N ILE A 404 -32.27 -8.01 -4.51
CA ILE A 404 -33.65 -8.48 -4.57
C ILE A 404 -34.30 -8.42 -3.19
N ASP A 405 -35.62 -8.40 -3.16
CA ASP A 405 -36.43 -8.52 -1.96
C ASP A 405 -37.02 -9.95 -1.88
N ALA A 406 -36.37 -10.81 -1.09
CA ALA A 406 -36.77 -12.20 -0.93
C ALA A 406 -38.12 -12.36 -0.22
N ASP A 407 -38.53 -11.35 0.57
CA ASP A 407 -39.85 -11.34 1.19
C ASP A 407 -40.96 -10.96 0.19
N ASN A 408 -40.58 -10.46 -0.99
CA ASN A 408 -41.48 -10.02 -2.05
C ASN A 408 -41.24 -10.76 -3.38
N SER A 409 -41.13 -12.09 -3.33
CA SER A 409 -40.98 -12.94 -4.52
C SER A 409 -39.77 -12.55 -5.38
N ASP A 410 -38.64 -12.26 -4.74
CA ASP A 410 -37.38 -11.89 -5.37
C ASP A 410 -37.50 -10.67 -6.29
N ALA A 411 -38.37 -9.71 -5.92
CA ALA A 411 -38.54 -8.48 -6.68
C ALA A 411 -37.23 -7.69 -6.73
N LEU A 412 -36.84 -7.22 -7.93
CA LEU A 412 -35.67 -6.37 -8.11
C LEU A 412 -35.82 -5.07 -7.34
N VAL A 413 -34.86 -4.78 -6.46
CA VAL A 413 -34.81 -3.58 -5.63
C VAL A 413 -33.80 -2.59 -6.18
N ALA A 414 -32.63 -3.07 -6.59
CA ALA A 414 -31.56 -2.21 -7.07
C ALA A 414 -30.60 -2.92 -8.03
N THR A 415 -29.91 -2.13 -8.84
CA THR A 415 -28.86 -2.59 -9.77
C THR A 415 -27.60 -1.75 -9.56
N TRP A 416 -26.43 -2.38 -9.47
CA TRP A 416 -25.16 -1.68 -9.39
C TRP A 416 -24.82 -1.02 -10.73
N ASN A 417 -24.39 0.23 -10.68
CA ASN A 417 -23.95 1.00 -11.84
C ASN A 417 -22.46 1.34 -11.69
N PRO A 418 -21.56 0.66 -12.43
CA PRO A 418 -20.12 0.85 -12.29
C PRO A 418 -19.63 2.23 -12.74
N ASP A 419 -20.34 2.91 -13.65
CA ASP A 419 -19.94 4.23 -14.15
C ASP A 419 -20.14 5.34 -13.09
N THR A 420 -21.13 5.15 -12.22
CA THR A 420 -21.48 6.13 -11.17
C THR A 420 -21.09 5.68 -9.77
N GLU A 421 -20.69 4.41 -9.62
CA GLU A 421 -20.41 3.74 -8.34
C GLU A 421 -21.59 3.84 -7.36
N LEU A 422 -22.81 3.77 -7.88
CA LEU A 422 -24.06 3.83 -7.13
C LEU A 422 -24.99 2.67 -7.50
N TYR A 423 -25.88 2.31 -6.58
CA TYR A 423 -27.01 1.47 -6.88
C TYR A 423 -28.16 2.30 -7.44
N ASP A 424 -28.62 1.98 -8.63
CA ASP A 424 -29.86 2.50 -9.22
C ASP A 424 -31.06 1.75 -8.63
N ILE A 425 -31.96 2.47 -7.96
CA ILE A 425 -33.12 1.87 -7.28
C ILE A 425 -34.27 1.65 -8.27
N ALA A 426 -34.82 0.44 -8.26
CA ALA A 426 -35.96 0.07 -9.08
C ALA A 426 -37.19 0.92 -8.76
N ALA A 427 -37.97 1.28 -9.78
CA ALA A 427 -39.09 2.22 -9.67
C ALA A 427 -40.10 1.92 -8.54
N ALA A 428 -40.33 0.64 -8.24
CA ALA A 428 -41.23 0.20 -7.18
C ALA A 428 -40.73 0.55 -5.76
N TYR A 429 -39.44 0.79 -5.60
CA TYR A 429 -38.77 1.03 -4.31
C TYR A 429 -38.25 2.47 -4.16
N VAL A 430 -38.37 3.31 -5.20
CA VAL A 430 -37.87 4.69 -5.20
C VAL A 430 -38.52 5.56 -4.12
N GLU A 431 -39.81 5.38 -3.84
CA GLU A 431 -40.48 6.14 -2.76
C GLU A 431 -39.93 5.79 -1.36
N THR A 432 -39.35 4.60 -1.21
CA THR A 432 -38.82 4.09 0.06
C THR A 432 -37.36 4.49 0.26
N TYR A 433 -36.52 4.30 -0.76
CA TYR A 433 -35.06 4.43 -0.63
C TYR A 433 -34.46 5.62 -1.41
N GLY A 434 -35.26 6.31 -2.23
CA GLY A 434 -34.75 7.30 -3.18
C GLY A 434 -34.38 6.68 -4.53
N SER A 435 -33.83 7.49 -5.42
CA SER A 435 -33.46 7.04 -6.79
C SER A 435 -32.17 6.25 -6.83
N THR A 436 -31.23 6.56 -5.94
CA THR A 436 -29.91 5.93 -5.88
C THR A 436 -29.49 5.74 -4.44
N LEU A 437 -28.65 4.74 -4.19
CA LEU A 437 -27.95 4.53 -2.91
C LEU A 437 -26.46 4.34 -3.15
N THR A 438 -25.64 4.81 -2.22
CA THR A 438 -24.23 4.45 -2.17
C THR A 438 -24.05 2.98 -1.81
N LEU A 439 -22.88 2.42 -2.11
CA LEU A 439 -22.54 1.06 -1.67
C LEU A 439 -22.71 0.89 -0.17
N THR A 440 -22.15 1.79 0.65
CA THR A 440 -22.26 1.71 2.12
C THR A 440 -23.70 1.74 2.59
N GLU A 441 -24.55 2.57 2.00
CA GLU A 441 -25.98 2.60 2.34
C GLU A 441 -26.66 1.27 1.99
N MET A 442 -26.35 0.68 0.84
CA MET A 442 -26.91 -0.60 0.41
C MET A 442 -26.45 -1.76 1.31
N LEU A 443 -25.16 -1.84 1.64
CA LEU A 443 -24.61 -2.88 2.51
C LEU A 443 -25.22 -2.83 3.92
N ASN A 444 -25.63 -1.64 4.40
CA ASN A 444 -26.27 -1.49 5.70
C ASN A 444 -27.72 -2.02 5.75
N ILE A 445 -28.37 -2.19 4.60
CA ILE A 445 -29.80 -2.59 4.52
C ILE A 445 -30.01 -3.97 3.88
N SER A 446 -28.98 -4.55 3.28
CA SER A 446 -29.05 -5.83 2.57
C SER A 446 -28.17 -6.90 3.20
N GLY A 447 -28.62 -8.14 3.09
CA GLY A 447 -27.88 -9.33 3.49
C GLY A 447 -27.01 -9.90 2.35
N PRO A 448 -26.06 -10.77 2.70
CA PRO A 448 -25.24 -11.52 1.73
C PRO A 448 -26.07 -12.49 0.86
N PRO A 449 -25.50 -13.04 -0.22
CA PRO A 449 -26.22 -13.90 -1.18
C PRO A 449 -26.82 -15.19 -0.59
N ASP A 450 -26.29 -15.68 0.54
CA ASP A 450 -26.78 -16.86 1.25
C ASP A 450 -27.94 -16.55 2.22
N ALA A 451 -28.33 -15.28 2.35
CA ALA A 451 -29.52 -14.90 3.10
C ALA A 451 -30.79 -15.54 2.50
N THR A 452 -31.86 -15.62 3.31
CA THR A 452 -33.13 -16.25 2.90
C THR A 452 -34.36 -15.36 3.09
N THR A 453 -34.18 -14.16 3.64
CA THR A 453 -35.26 -13.20 3.93
C THR A 453 -34.75 -11.78 3.79
N GLY A 454 -35.63 -10.83 3.51
CA GLY A 454 -35.32 -9.41 3.39
C GLY A 454 -34.64 -9.05 2.06
N LEU A 455 -33.85 -7.97 2.09
CA LEU A 455 -33.06 -7.55 0.92
C LEU A 455 -31.81 -8.41 0.80
N ILE A 456 -31.58 -9.01 -0.35
CA ILE A 456 -30.48 -9.95 -0.59
C ILE A 456 -29.68 -9.47 -1.79
N ARG A 457 -28.36 -9.35 -1.62
CA ARG A 457 -27.43 -9.06 -2.72
C ARG A 457 -27.27 -10.29 -3.59
N GLN A 458 -27.23 -10.10 -4.90
CA GLN A 458 -27.10 -11.18 -5.88
C GLN A 458 -25.77 -11.02 -6.64
N PRO A 459 -25.06 -12.14 -6.89
CA PRO A 459 -23.87 -12.14 -7.74
C PRO A 459 -24.13 -11.54 -9.12
N GLY A 460 -23.07 -11.05 -9.76
CA GLY A 460 -23.17 -10.50 -11.11
C GLY A 460 -21.82 -10.13 -11.70
N TYR A 461 -21.87 -9.51 -12.87
CA TYR A 461 -20.67 -9.08 -13.60
C TYR A 461 -20.52 -7.57 -13.53
N VAL A 462 -19.28 -7.12 -13.36
CA VAL A 462 -18.92 -5.71 -13.33
C VAL A 462 -17.74 -5.42 -14.24
N GLN A 463 -17.76 -4.27 -14.89
CA GLN A 463 -16.59 -3.74 -15.59
C GLN A 463 -15.88 -2.75 -14.70
N GLY A 464 -14.55 -2.71 -14.78
CA GLY A 464 -13.73 -1.73 -14.10
C GLY A 464 -12.29 -1.77 -14.58
N PRO A 465 -11.47 -0.76 -14.26
CA PRO A 465 -10.04 -0.82 -14.52
C PRO A 465 -9.41 -2.00 -13.76
N VAL A 466 -8.47 -2.72 -14.37
CA VAL A 466 -7.62 -3.69 -13.65
C VAL A 466 -6.56 -2.91 -12.88
N GLU A 467 -6.96 -2.26 -11.79
CA GLU A 467 -6.14 -1.28 -11.06
C GLU A 467 -4.81 -1.84 -10.55
N ASP A 468 -4.78 -3.15 -10.27
CA ASP A 468 -3.58 -3.83 -9.81
C ASP A 468 -2.45 -3.85 -10.84
N LEU A 469 -2.74 -3.62 -12.13
CA LEU A 469 -1.72 -3.41 -13.15
C LEU A 469 -1.00 -2.06 -13.03
N ALA A 470 -1.54 -1.11 -12.27
CA ALA A 470 -0.88 0.14 -11.92
C ALA A 470 -0.14 0.07 -10.58
N ASN A 471 -0.17 -1.07 -9.89
CA ASN A 471 0.34 -1.24 -8.53
C ASN A 471 1.56 -2.15 -8.48
N VAL A 472 2.58 -1.75 -7.73
CA VAL A 472 3.75 -2.58 -7.43
C VAL A 472 3.90 -2.67 -5.91
N ASN A 473 3.91 -3.89 -5.39
CA ASN A 473 4.24 -4.16 -4.00
C ASN A 473 5.73 -3.89 -3.80
N ILE A 474 6.10 -3.11 -2.78
CA ILE A 474 7.49 -2.76 -2.45
C ILE A 474 7.85 -3.30 -1.06
N ASN A 475 9.09 -3.77 -0.91
CA ASN A 475 9.53 -4.47 0.30
C ASN A 475 11.03 -4.28 0.56
N THR A 476 11.41 -3.04 0.87
CA THR A 476 12.81 -2.68 1.14
C THR A 476 13.11 -2.70 2.65
N THR A 477 14.34 -2.43 3.05
CA THR A 477 14.73 -2.30 4.46
C THR A 477 15.51 -1.01 4.71
N ILE A 478 15.51 -0.53 5.94
CA ILE A 478 16.28 0.65 6.35
C ILE A 478 17.06 0.29 7.60
N SER A 479 18.36 0.50 7.56
CA SER A 479 19.24 0.44 8.71
C SER A 479 19.57 1.86 9.16
N VAL A 480 19.36 2.13 10.45
CA VAL A 480 19.75 3.38 11.10
C VAL A 480 20.77 3.06 12.20
N ALA A 481 21.97 3.62 12.09
CA ALA A 481 23.11 3.44 12.98
C ALA A 481 23.54 4.78 13.60
N ASP A 482 24.81 4.90 14.04
CA ASP A 482 25.35 5.88 14.97
C ASP A 482 25.06 7.36 14.68
N THR A 483 23.85 7.81 15.00
CA THR A 483 23.44 9.21 14.83
C THR A 483 24.17 10.16 15.78
N PHE A 484 24.76 9.65 16.88
CA PHE A 484 25.40 10.48 17.90
C PHE A 484 26.78 10.97 17.48
N THR A 485 27.58 10.14 16.82
CA THR A 485 28.93 10.53 16.39
C THR A 485 28.96 11.11 14.98
N LEU A 486 27.92 10.83 14.18
CA LEU A 486 27.88 11.18 12.76
C LEU A 486 27.28 12.56 12.47
N ASN A 487 26.77 13.26 13.49
CA ASN A 487 26.27 14.65 13.42
C ASN A 487 25.33 14.89 12.23
N TRP A 488 24.22 14.14 12.16
CA TRP A 488 23.24 14.37 11.08
C TRP A 488 22.82 15.84 11.06
N PRO A 489 22.69 16.45 9.87
CA PRO A 489 22.41 17.88 9.73
C PRO A 489 21.03 18.28 10.29
N THR A 490 20.14 17.31 10.47
CA THR A 490 18.79 17.46 11.00
C THR A 490 18.69 17.28 12.52
N CYS A 491 19.76 16.83 13.19
CA CYS A 491 19.75 16.67 14.63
C CYS A 491 19.63 18.03 15.32
N THR A 492 18.57 18.19 16.09
CA THR A 492 18.35 19.34 16.98
C THR A 492 18.37 18.85 18.42
N SER A 493 18.96 19.64 19.32
CA SER A 493 18.96 19.33 20.75
C SER A 493 18.46 20.51 21.55
N ASP A 494 17.59 20.25 22.52
CA ASP A 494 17.14 21.22 23.51
C ASP A 494 18.00 21.21 24.79
N GLY A 495 19.09 20.43 24.78
CA GLY A 495 19.99 20.24 25.91
C GLY A 495 19.59 19.10 26.86
N VAL A 496 18.46 18.44 26.61
CA VAL A 496 17.99 17.24 27.34
C VAL A 496 17.85 16.07 26.37
N ASP A 497 17.11 16.28 25.29
CA ASP A 497 16.90 15.30 24.23
C ASP A 497 17.53 15.80 22.93
N THR A 498 17.92 14.86 22.07
CA THR A 498 18.37 15.13 20.71
C THR A 498 17.40 14.42 19.79
N ASN A 499 16.77 15.16 18.88
CA ASN A 499 15.84 14.63 17.89
C ASN A 499 16.45 14.85 16.51
N CYS A 500 16.55 13.78 15.74
CA CYS A 500 17.07 13.82 14.37
C CYS A 500 15.96 13.39 13.41
N THR A 501 16.11 13.72 12.13
CA THR A 501 15.22 13.21 11.08
C THR A 501 16.02 12.70 9.89
N PHE A 502 15.49 11.71 9.19
CA PHE A 502 15.97 11.36 7.85
C PHE A 502 14.78 11.24 6.90
N THR A 503 15.09 11.21 5.62
CA THR A 503 14.13 11.13 4.53
C THR A 503 14.35 9.84 3.76
N LEU A 504 13.28 9.07 3.54
CA LEU A 504 13.19 8.08 2.48
C LEU A 504 12.52 8.75 1.28
N ARG A 505 13.30 9.01 0.23
CA ARG A 505 12.82 9.53 -1.03
C ARG A 505 12.43 8.38 -1.94
N VAL A 506 11.21 8.40 -2.47
CA VAL A 506 10.68 7.43 -3.44
C VAL A 506 10.45 8.14 -4.76
N THR A 507 10.97 7.62 -5.86
CA THR A 507 10.78 8.22 -7.19
C THR A 507 10.36 7.14 -8.20
N GLY A 508 9.22 7.33 -8.87
CA GLY A 508 8.88 6.57 -10.07
C GLY A 508 9.66 7.10 -11.26
N LEU A 509 10.34 6.22 -12.01
CA LEU A 509 11.32 6.61 -13.03
C LEU A 509 10.86 6.29 -14.44
N ASN A 510 11.15 7.22 -15.35
CA ASN A 510 11.19 6.98 -16.80
C ASN A 510 12.20 7.93 -17.44
N ASP A 511 13.33 7.39 -17.93
CA ASP A 511 14.42 8.16 -18.54
C ASP A 511 14.03 8.86 -19.84
N ALA A 512 12.94 8.42 -20.50
CA ALA A 512 12.43 9.08 -21.71
C ALA A 512 11.63 10.37 -21.39
N VAL A 513 11.32 10.59 -20.11
CA VAL A 513 10.50 11.70 -19.63
C VAL A 513 11.36 12.69 -18.85
N GLY A 514 11.03 13.99 -18.91
CA GLY A 514 11.76 15.02 -18.18
C GLY A 514 11.65 14.86 -16.66
N VAL A 515 12.49 15.58 -15.91
CA VAL A 515 12.34 15.69 -14.45
C VAL A 515 11.46 16.92 -14.16
N PRO A 516 10.36 16.78 -13.40
CA PRO A 516 9.50 17.90 -13.03
C PRO A 516 10.28 18.88 -12.15
N ALA A 517 10.01 20.17 -12.32
CA ALA A 517 10.56 21.18 -11.42
C ALA A 517 9.89 21.07 -10.06
N ILE A 518 10.68 20.94 -9.00
CA ILE A 518 10.16 20.96 -7.63
C ILE A 518 9.66 22.38 -7.33
N PRO A 519 8.38 22.55 -6.96
CA PRO A 519 7.83 23.84 -6.58
C PRO A 519 8.69 24.53 -5.53
N VAL A 520 8.94 25.83 -5.72
CA VAL A 520 9.68 26.66 -4.76
C VAL A 520 8.65 27.53 -4.05
N PRO A 521 8.74 27.66 -2.71
CA PRO A 521 7.92 28.61 -1.99
C PRO A 521 8.04 30.00 -2.61
N THR A 522 6.90 30.57 -3.00
CA THR A 522 6.87 31.95 -3.44
C THR A 522 7.15 32.84 -2.23
N PRO A 523 8.15 33.75 -2.30
CA PRO A 523 8.37 34.70 -1.22
C PRO A 523 7.06 35.44 -0.92
N PRO A 524 6.70 35.65 0.36
CA PRO A 524 5.48 36.35 0.70
C PRO A 524 5.45 37.68 -0.05
N GLU A 525 4.37 37.91 -0.82
CA GLU A 525 4.17 39.15 -1.54
C GLU A 525 4.25 40.29 -0.51
N ALA A 526 5.13 41.27 -0.78
CA ALA A 526 5.35 42.37 0.14
C ALA A 526 3.98 42.99 0.52
N PRO A 527 3.72 43.26 1.81
CA PRO A 527 2.41 43.70 2.24
C PRO A 527 2.02 44.95 1.45
N THR A 528 1.00 44.82 0.62
CA THR A 528 0.30 45.97 0.07
C THR A 528 -0.32 46.71 1.26
N PRO A 529 -0.21 48.06 1.34
CA PRO A 529 -0.77 48.81 2.45
C PRO A 529 -2.27 48.50 2.60
N ALA A 530 -2.64 48.02 3.78
CA ALA A 530 -3.96 47.51 4.11
C ALA A 530 -5.10 48.45 3.68
N GLY A 531 -6.05 47.89 2.93
CA GLY A 531 -7.43 48.36 2.93
C GLY A 531 -8.22 47.55 3.95
N ASP A 532 -8.86 48.24 4.90
CA ASP A 532 -9.69 47.66 5.97
C ASP A 532 -10.76 46.70 5.42
N GLY A 533 -10.56 45.40 5.63
CA GLY A 533 -11.54 44.34 5.41
C GLY A 533 -11.29 43.20 6.39
N PRO A 534 -12.33 42.54 6.94
CA PRO A 534 -12.15 41.56 8.00
C PRO A 534 -11.45 40.31 7.46
N ILE A 535 -10.31 39.99 8.04
CA ILE A 535 -9.50 38.80 7.76
C ILE A 535 -10.19 37.60 8.41
N PHE A 536 -10.88 36.79 7.60
CA PHE A 536 -11.29 35.43 7.93
C PHE A 536 -10.87 34.50 6.79
N GLY A 537 -9.64 34.00 6.88
CA GLY A 537 -9.11 32.95 6.01
C GLY A 537 -8.21 32.06 6.85
N CYS A 538 -8.79 31.05 7.49
CA CYS A 538 -8.02 29.98 8.14
C CYS A 538 -7.77 28.90 7.09
N SER A 539 -6.52 28.76 6.66
CA SER A 539 -6.05 27.69 5.79
C SER A 539 -6.05 26.36 6.55
N ALA A 540 -7.10 25.56 6.35
CA ALA A 540 -7.11 24.16 6.76
C ALA A 540 -6.22 23.36 5.80
N GLY A 541 -5.33 22.51 6.35
CA GLY A 541 -4.52 21.55 5.58
C GLY A 541 -3.07 21.98 5.28
N ALA A 542 -2.61 23.14 5.74
CA ALA A 542 -1.19 23.49 5.66
C ALA A 542 -0.39 22.70 6.73
N PRO A 543 0.86 22.28 6.44
CA PRO A 543 1.68 21.57 7.41
C PRO A 543 1.86 22.37 8.70
N GLY A 544 1.71 21.70 9.85
CA GLY A 544 1.84 22.34 11.16
C GLY A 544 0.74 23.36 11.54
N SER A 545 -0.39 23.40 10.81
CA SER A 545 -1.50 24.29 11.19
C SER A 545 -2.09 23.91 12.56
N PRO A 546 -2.29 24.86 13.49
CA PRO A 546 -2.83 24.55 14.81
C PRO A 546 -4.25 23.99 14.70
N PHE A 547 -4.56 22.97 15.50
CA PHE A 547 -5.92 22.45 15.69
C PHE A 547 -6.90 23.62 15.88
N ASP A 548 -7.89 23.75 15.00
CA ASP A 548 -8.96 24.74 15.14
C ASP A 548 -9.94 24.28 16.23
N PRO A 549 -9.97 24.90 17.44
CA PRO A 549 -10.92 24.53 18.47
C PRO A 549 -12.36 24.96 18.14
N VAL A 550 -12.56 25.79 17.11
CA VAL A 550 -13.88 26.30 16.70
C VAL A 550 -14.65 25.23 15.93
N LEU A 551 -14.00 24.35 15.16
CA LEU A 551 -14.71 23.28 14.43
C LEU A 551 -15.33 22.23 15.36
N PRO A 552 -14.61 21.65 16.35
CA PRO A 552 -15.20 20.81 17.38
C PRO A 552 -16.27 21.57 18.19
N GLY A 553 -16.05 22.86 18.45
CA GLY A 553 -17.02 23.74 19.12
C GLY A 553 -18.32 23.94 18.31
N MET A 554 -18.24 24.08 16.99
CA MET A 554 -19.39 24.20 16.09
C MET A 554 -20.10 22.86 15.91
N VAL A 555 -19.39 21.74 15.89
CA VAL A 555 -19.97 20.39 15.89
C VAL A 555 -20.72 20.14 17.21
N LEU A 556 -20.15 20.53 18.36
CA LEU A 556 -20.83 20.46 19.66
C LEU A 556 -22.05 21.40 19.74
N MET A 557 -22.00 22.59 19.14
CA MET A 557 -23.14 23.50 19.04
C MET A 557 -24.24 22.95 18.10
N ALA A 558 -23.86 22.29 17.00
CA ALA A 558 -24.78 21.63 16.07
C ALA A 558 -25.47 20.42 16.72
N LEU A 559 -24.72 19.60 17.48
CA LEU A 559 -25.26 18.50 18.28
C LEU A 559 -26.14 18.99 19.43
N GLY A 560 -25.78 20.10 20.08
CA GLY A 560 -26.62 20.79 21.07
C GLY A 560 -27.93 21.33 20.47
N GLY A 561 -27.87 21.85 19.24
CA GLY A 561 -29.05 22.28 18.47
C GLY A 561 -29.96 21.13 18.05
N LEU A 562 -29.40 19.98 17.69
CA LEU A 562 -30.13 18.73 17.40
C LEU A 562 -30.81 18.16 18.66
N TRP A 563 -30.15 18.20 19.82
CA TRP A 563 -30.75 17.79 21.09
C TRP A 563 -31.88 18.72 21.55
N ALA A 564 -31.73 20.04 21.34
CA ALA A 564 -32.78 21.02 21.63
C ALA A 564 -34.02 20.87 20.70
N ARG A 565 -33.82 20.52 19.42
CA ARG A 565 -34.93 20.23 18.48
C ARG A 565 -35.69 18.95 18.84
N LYS A 566 -35.01 17.90 19.32
CA LYS A 566 -35.65 16.65 19.77
C LYS A 566 -36.52 16.82 21.03
N ARG A 567 -36.27 17.86 21.84
CA ARG A 567 -37.05 18.15 23.06
C ARG A 567 -38.29 19.01 22.81
N LEU A 568 -38.34 19.74 21.70
CA LEU A 568 -39.49 20.58 21.30
C LEU A 568 -40.52 19.83 20.44
N SER A 569 -40.22 18.63 19.93
CA SER A 569 -41.20 17.79 19.20
C SER A 569 -42.00 16.85 20.11
N ASN A 570 -41.73 16.85 21.42
CA ASN A 570 -42.44 16.03 22.43
C ASN A 570 -43.13 16.91 23.50
N ALA A 571 -43.51 18.14 23.14
CA ALA A 571 -44.37 19.03 23.93
C ALA A 571 -45.63 19.39 23.15
#